data_AF-A0A524CJ39-F1
#
_entry.id   AF-A0A524CJ39-F1
#
_cell.length_a   1.000
_cell.length_b   1.000
_cell.length_c   1.000
_cell.angle_alpha   90.00
_cell.angle_beta   90.00
_cell.angle_gamma   90.00
#
_symmetry.space_group_name_H-M   'P 1'
#
loop_
_entity.id
_entity.type
_entity.pdbx_description
1 polymer ?
#
loop_
_entity_poly.entity_id
_entity_poly.type
_entity_poly.pdbx_seq_one_letter_code
_entity_poly.pdbx_strand_id
1 'polypeptide(L)' 'EEIVNLNIPTGIPLIYELNDDDLKPIQHYYLGDPEEIENAISIVEIQGKAQ' A
#
# COMPACT_ATOMS: atom_id res chain seq x y z
N GLU A 1 -9.78 -5.93 11.29
CA GLU A 1 -8.49 -6.63 11.26
C GLU A 1 -7.67 -6.34 10.00
N GLU A 2 -8.26 -5.91 8.87
CA GLU A 2 -7.48 -5.64 7.64
C GLU A 2 -6.47 -4.48 7.75
N ILE A 3 -6.73 -3.46 8.58
CA ILE A 3 -5.87 -2.27 8.66
C ILE A 3 -4.55 -2.55 9.40
N VAL A 4 -4.54 -3.46 10.38
CA VAL A 4 -3.38 -3.65 11.28
C VAL A 4 -2.17 -4.30 10.60
N ASN A 5 -2.35 -4.94 9.45
CA ASN A 5 -1.26 -5.58 8.69
C ASN A 5 -0.90 -4.82 7.40
N LEU A 6 -1.41 -3.60 7.21
CA LEU A 6 -1.18 -2.84 5.98
C LEU A 6 0.10 -2.01 6.09
N ASN A 7 1.20 -2.55 5.55
CA ASN A 7 2.47 -1.83 5.44
C ASN A 7 2.50 -1.00 4.16
N ILE A 8 2.29 0.31 4.29
CA ILE A 8 2.29 1.24 3.15
C ILE A 8 3.72 1.77 2.93
N PRO A 9 4.34 1.52 1.76
CA PRO A 9 5.67 2.01 1.42
C PRO A 9 5.67 3.53 1.31
N THR A 10 6.73 4.17 1.81
CA THR A 10 6.87 5.63 1.77
C THR A 10 7.35 6.09 0.40
N GLY A 11 6.74 7.16 -0.13
CA GLY A 11 7.19 7.79 -1.38
C GLY A 11 6.69 7.13 -2.66
N ILE A 12 5.87 6.09 -2.56
CA ILE A 12 5.25 5.42 -3.70
C ILE A 12 3.77 5.80 -3.77
N PRO A 13 3.26 6.30 -4.92
CA PRO A 13 1.84 6.61 -5.07
C PRO A 13 0.98 5.35 -4.98
N LEU A 14 -0.05 5.38 -4.13
CA LEU A 14 -1.09 4.36 -4.04
C LEU A 14 -2.36 4.87 -4.73
N ILE A 15 -2.74 4.21 -5.82
CA ILE A 15 -3.91 4.58 -6.62
C ILE A 15 -5.11 3.77 -6.14
N TYR A 16 -6.24 4.45 -5.98
CA TYR A 16 -7.53 3.83 -5.69
C TYR A 16 -8.49 4.08 -6.84
N GLU A 17 -9.10 3.01 -7.34
CA GLU A 17 -10.22 3.09 -8.27
C GLU A 17 -11.51 2.93 -7.47
N LEU A 18 -12.40 3.92 -7.56
CA LEU A 18 -13.66 3.94 -6.83
C LEU A 18 -14.81 3.68 -7.82
N ASN A 19 -15.91 3.11 -7.32
CA ASN A 19 -17.15 3.05 -8.09
C ASN A 19 -17.90 4.39 -8.04
N ASP A 20 -18.72 4.65 -9.06
CA ASP A 20 -19.40 5.93 -9.23
C ASP A 20 -20.57 6.14 -8.26
N ASP A 21 -21.21 5.05 -7.82
CA ASP A 21 -22.48 5.12 -7.08
C ASP A 21 -22.32 5.41 -5.58
N ASP A 22 -21.29 4.84 -4.95
CA ASP A 22 -21.10 4.96 -3.49
C ASP A 22 -19.64 5.25 -3.06
N LEU A 23 -18.77 5.64 -4.01
CA LEU A 23 -17.37 6.00 -3.79
C LEU A 23 -16.59 4.93 -3.02
N LYS A 24 -16.98 3.66 -3.17
CA LYS A 24 -16.28 2.54 -2.56
C LYS A 24 -15.07 2.14 -3.40
N PRO A 25 -13.94 1.82 -2.75
CA PRO A 25 -12.77 1.33 -3.45
C PRO A 25 -13.04 -0.04 -4.06
N ILE A 26 -12.89 -0.13 -5.38
CA ILE A 26 -12.95 -1.35 -6.18
C ILE A 26 -11.58 -2.02 -6.18
N GLN A 27 -10.54 -1.22 -6.38
CA GLN A 27 -9.17 -1.70 -6.49
C GLN A 27 -8.19 -0.66 -5.94
N HIS A 28 -7.05 -1.15 -5.44
CA HIS A 28 -5.91 -0.31 -5.14
C HIS A 28 -4.62 -0.98 -5.60
N TYR A 29 -3.67 -0.18 -6.08
CA TYR A 29 -2.35 -0.65 -6.49
C TYR A 29 -1.32 0.46 -6.41
N TYR A 30 -0.07 0.07 -6.17
CA TYR A 30 1.06 0.99 -6.19
C TYR A 30 1.48 1.28 -7.63
N LEU A 31 1.77 2.55 -7.92
CA LEU A 31 2.25 2.99 -9.23
C LEU A 31 3.78 3.02 -9.24
N GLY A 32 4.41 2.19 -10.08
CA GLY A 32 5.86 2.13 -10.21
C GLY A 32 6.38 0.75 -10.59
N ASP A 33 7.68 0.54 -10.39
CA ASP A 33 8.33 -0.75 -10.62
C ASP A 33 7.99 -1.74 -9.48
N PRO A 34 7.51 -2.96 -9.79
CA PRO A 34 7.16 -3.96 -8.77
C PRO A 34 8.30 -4.31 -7.81
N GLU A 35 9.54 -4.35 -8.28
CA GLU A 35 10.69 -4.73 -7.46
C GLU A 35 11.03 -3.63 -6.44
N GLU A 36 10.93 -2.36 -6.83
CA GLU A 36 11.10 -1.23 -5.92
C GLU A 36 10.00 -1.19 -4.84
N ILE A 37 8.76 -1.53 -5.23
CA ILE A 37 7.61 -1.56 -4.34
C ILE A 37 7.75 -2.66 -3.27
N GLU A 38 8.09 -3.88 -3.68
CA GLU A 38 8.31 -5.01 -2.75
C GLU A 38 9.44 -4.74 -1.76
N ASN A 39 10.54 -4.14 -2.24
CA ASN A 39 11.65 -3.72 -1.39
C ASN A 39 11.21 -2.67 -0.37
N ALA A 40 10.44 -1.65 -0.80
CA ALA A 40 9.96 -0.60 0.09
C ALA A 40 8.97 -1.13 1.15
N ILE A 41 8.08 -2.06 0.78
CA ILE A 41 7.16 -2.72 1.72
C ILE A 41 7.95 -3.51 2.78
N SER A 42 8.97 -4.26 2.34
CA SER A 42 9.83 -5.05 3.22
C SER A 42 10.59 -4.18 4.24
N ILE A 43 11.05 -2.99 3.82
CA ILE A 43 11.72 -2.02 4.70
C ILE A 43 10.76 -1.53 5.79
N VAL A 44 9.51 -1.18 5.42
CA VAL A 44 8.49 -0.71 6.38
C VAL A 44 8.13 -1.80 7.40
N GLU A 45 8.05 -3.06 6.98
CA GLU A 45 7.82 -4.20 7.88
C GLU A 45 8.90 -4.36 8.94
N ILE A 46 10.17 -4.16 8.56
CA ILE A 46 11.30 -4.25 9.50
C ILE A 46 11.26 -3.08 10.48
N GLN A 47 10.93 -1.88 10.01
CA GLN A 47 10.78 -0.70 10.85
C GLN A 47 9.69 -0.90 11.91
N GLY A 48 8.54 -1.47 11.54
CA GLY A 48 7.45 -1.76 12.47
C GLY A 48 7.79 -2.82 13.53
N LYS A 49 8.79 -3.68 13.28
CA LYS A 49 9.27 -4.70 14.23
C LYS A 49 10.35 -4.21 15.19
N ALA A 50 10.92 -3.03 14.96
CA ALA A 50 12.01 -2.47 15.76
C ALA A 50 11.52 -1.66 16.99
N GLN A 51 10.21 -1.68 17.28
CA GLN A 51 9.60 -0.93 18.37
C GLN A 51 9.06 -1.81 19.50
#